data_AF-A0A350V409-F1
#
_entry.id   AF-A0A350V409-F1
#
_cell.length_a   1.000
_cell.length_b   1.000
_cell.length_c   1.000
_cell.angle_alpha   90.00
_cell.angle_beta   90.00
_cell.angle_gamma   90.00
#
_symmetry.space_group_name_H-M   'P 1'
#
loop_
_entity.id
_entity.type
_entity.pdbx_description
1 polymer ?
#
loop_
_entity_poly.entity_id
_entity_poly.type
_entity_poly.pdbx_seq_one_letter_code
_entity_poly.pdbx_strand_id
1 'polypeptide(L)'
;MEVVSTILYFLITIVILVFVHEFGHFAAAKLCKMKVDKFYLFFDFFNLRIFKFTKGDTEYGLGVFPLGGYVKVAGMIDESMDKDFVNQ
;
A
#
# COMPACT_ATOMS: atom_id res chain seq x y z
N MET A 1 -11.42 -30.73 0.56
CA MET A 1 -10.02 -30.23 0.69
C MET A 1 -9.61 -29.35 -0.49
N GLU A 2 -10.12 -29.57 -1.71
CA GLU A 2 -9.75 -28.75 -2.87
C GLU A 2 -10.18 -27.29 -2.75
N VAL A 3 -11.44 -27.01 -2.37
CA VAL A 3 -11.94 -25.63 -2.22
C VAL A 3 -11.13 -24.81 -1.22
N VAL A 4 -10.75 -25.41 -0.09
CA VAL A 4 -9.93 -24.74 0.94
C VAL A 4 -8.54 -24.41 0.38
N SER A 5 -7.94 -25.33 -0.38
CA SER A 5 -6.63 -25.11 -1.02
C SER A 5 -6.71 -24.02 -2.09
N THR A 6 -7.77 -24.01 -2.90
CA THR A 6 -8.00 -22.96 -3.91
C THR A 6 -8.14 -21.58 -3.28
N ILE A 7 -8.91 -21.45 -2.20
CA ILE A 7 -9.06 -20.18 -1.47
C ILE A 7 -7.71 -19.73 -0.90
N LEU A 8 -6.92 -20.66 -0.35
CA LEU A 8 -5.59 -20.36 0.17
C LEU A 8 -4.64 -19.86 -0.92
N TYR A 9 -4.56 -20.56 -2.06
CA TYR A 9 -3.72 -20.14 -3.17
C TYR A 9 -4.17 -18.81 -3.78
N PHE A 10 -5.48 -18.57 -3.85
CA PHE A 10 -6.04 -17.30 -4.29
C PHE A 10 -5.58 -16.15 -3.38
N LEU A 11 -5.70 -16.30 -2.06
CA LEU A 11 -5.26 -15.29 -1.08
C LEU A 11 -3.75 -15.02 -1.19
N ILE A 12 -2.94 -16.06 -1.29
CA ILE A 12 -1.48 -15.93 -1.46
C ILE A 12 -1.15 -15.17 -2.76
N THR A 13 -1.82 -15.52 -3.85
CA THR A 13 -1.60 -14.88 -5.15
C THR A 13 -1.94 -13.39 -5.10
N ILE A 14 -3.06 -13.02 -4.49
CA ILE A 14 -3.46 -11.61 -4.32
C ILE A 14 -2.44 -10.85 -3.46
N VAL A 15 -1.99 -11.43 -2.35
CA VAL A 15 -0.97 -10.81 -1.49
C VAL A 15 0.31 -10.51 -2.26
N ILE A 16 0.80 -11.47 -3.04
CA ILE A 16 2.01 -11.30 -3.85
C ILE A 16 1.79 -10.25 -4.94
N LEU A 17 0.65 -10.30 -5.63
CA LEU A 17 0.31 -9.37 -6.70
C LEU A 17 0.26 -7.92 -6.18
N VAL A 18 -0.47 -7.69 -5.08
CA VAL A 18 -0.57 -6.38 -4.44
C VAL A 18 0.81 -5.91 -3.98
N PHE A 19 1.59 -6.77 -3.33
CA PHE A 19 2.94 -6.41 -2.90
C PHE A 19 3.81 -5.96 -4.06
N VAL A 20 3.83 -6.70 -5.18
CA VAL A 20 4.63 -6.33 -6.36
C VAL A 20 4.09 -5.07 -7.03
N HIS A 21 2.77 -4.89 -7.08
CA HIS A 21 2.14 -3.70 -7.65
C HIS A 21 2.55 -2.42 -6.91
N GLU A 22 2.31 -2.37 -5.59
CA GLU A 22 2.63 -1.21 -4.76
C GLU A 22 4.14 -0.97 -4.71
N PHE A 23 4.93 -2.05 -4.62
CA PHE A 23 6.38 -1.94 -4.67
C PHE A 23 6.86 -1.37 -6.01
N GLY A 24 6.17 -1.68 -7.12
CA GLY A 24 6.44 -1.10 -8.43
C GLY A 24 6.32 0.42 -8.44
N HIS A 25 5.22 0.96 -7.89
CA HIS A 25 5.01 2.40 -7.74
C HIS A 25 6.09 3.05 -6.85
N PHE A 26 6.37 2.43 -5.71
CA PHE A 26 7.41 2.91 -4.79
C PHE A 26 8.79 2.93 -5.45
N ALA A 27 9.16 1.84 -6.14
CA ALA A 27 10.43 1.73 -6.83
C ALA A 27 10.54 2.75 -7.97
N ALA A 28 9.49 2.90 -8.79
CA ALA A 28 9.46 3.90 -9.85
C ALA A 28 9.62 5.32 -9.30
N ALA A 29 8.89 5.68 -8.23
CA ALA A 29 9.01 6.97 -7.59
C ALA A 29 10.43 7.23 -7.05
N LYS A 30 11.03 6.25 -6.36
CA LYS A 30 12.41 6.35 -5.86
C LYS A 30 13.45 6.45 -6.99
N LEU A 31 13.26 5.71 -8.09
CA LEU A 31 14.13 5.79 -9.28
C LEU A 31 14.05 7.16 -9.96
N CYS A 32 12.85 7.75 -10.00
CA CYS A 32 12.62 9.12 -10.48
C CYS A 32 13.03 10.21 -9.48
N LYS A 33 13.66 9.85 -8.35
CA LYS A 33 14.04 10.75 -7.25
C LYS A 33 12.86 11.55 -6.68
N MET A 34 11.64 11.02 -6.78
CA MET A 34 10.46 11.61 -6.18
C MET A 34 10.39 11.24 -4.70
N LYS A 35 9.91 12.19 -3.89
CA LYS A 35 9.65 11.93 -2.48
C LYS A 35 8.38 11.08 -2.36
N VAL A 36 8.47 10.00 -1.60
CA VAL A 36 7.31 9.17 -1.24
C VAL A 36 7.00 9.42 0.22
N ASP A 37 5.83 9.98 0.50
CA ASP A 37 5.41 10.33 1.86
C ASP A 37 4.91 9.09 2.61
N LYS A 38 4.13 8.23 1.95
CA LYS A 38 3.55 7.02 2.54
C LYS A 38 3.67 5.83 1.60
N PHE A 39 3.96 4.67 2.16
CA PHE A 39 3.96 3.37 1.49
C PHE A 39 3.19 2.40 2.39
N TYR A 40 1.97 2.06 2.01
CA TYR A 40 1.11 1.17 2.78
C TYR A 40 0.83 -0.09 1.99
N LEU A 41 1.30 -1.20 2.53
CA LEU A 41 0.93 -2.51 2.06
C LEU A 41 -0.38 -2.89 2.76
N PHE A 42 -1.43 -3.26 2.02
CA PHE A 42 -2.77 -3.54 2.56
C PHE A 42 -3.54 -2.30 2.99
N PHE A 43 -4.86 -2.32 2.77
CA PHE A 43 -5.72 -1.21 3.16
C PHE A 43 -5.90 -1.16 4.68
N ASP A 44 -5.81 0.04 5.24
CA ASP A 44 -6.11 0.32 6.65
C ASP A 44 -7.59 0.69 6.83
N PHE A 45 -8.46 -0.33 6.75
CA PHE A 45 -9.89 -0.14 7.01
C PHE A 45 -10.11 0.25 8.48
N PHE A 46 -10.92 1.29 8.73
CA PHE A 46 -11.19 1.84 10.08
C PHE A 46 -9.95 2.31 10.87
N ASN A 47 -8.87 2.77 10.20
CA ASN A 47 -7.58 3.09 10.85
C ASN A 47 -6.94 1.91 11.61
N LEU A 48 -7.39 0.67 11.36
CA LEU A 48 -6.75 -0.52 11.93
C LEU A 48 -5.50 -0.82 11.11
N ARG A 49 -4.35 -0.51 11.71
CA ARG A 49 -3.03 -0.74 11.15
C ARG A 49 -2.31 -1.75 12.03
N ILE A 50 -1.73 -2.76 11.41
CA ILE A 50 -0.95 -3.79 12.12
C ILE A 50 0.38 -3.20 12.56
N PHE A 51 1.00 -2.43 11.67
CA PHE A 51 2.31 -1.86 11.91
C PHE A 51 2.48 -0.55 11.14
N LYS A 52 3.17 0.42 11.75
CA LYS A 52 3.67 1.60 11.04
C LYS A 52 5.09 1.91 11.52
N PHE A 53 5.96 2.27 10.60
CA PHE A 53 7.28 2.78 10.92
C PHE A 53 7.68 3.83 9.89
N THR A 54 8.28 4.91 10.35
CA THR A 54 8.81 5.95 9.47
C THR A 54 10.30 5.74 9.31
N LYS A 55 10.79 5.71 8.07
CA LYS A 55 12.22 5.62 7.77
C LYS A 55 12.60 6.67 6.75
N GLY A 56 13.36 7.67 7.21
CA GLY A 56 13.68 8.86 6.42
C GLY A 56 12.41 9.65 6.13
N ASP A 57 12.14 9.90 4.85
CA ASP A 57 11.00 10.70 4.38
C ASP A 57 9.73 9.87 4.10
N THR A 58 9.80 8.55 4.25
CA THR A 58 8.70 7.63 3.89
C THR A 58 8.14 6.94 5.12
N GLU A 59 6.83 7.05 5.33
CA GLU A 59 6.08 6.26 6.30
C GLU A 59 5.69 4.92 5.68
N TYR A 60 6.17 3.82 6.25
CA TYR A 60 5.83 2.47 5.85
C TYR A 60 4.74 1.94 6.78
N GLY A 61 3.65 1.44 6.21
CA GLY A 61 2.52 0.90 6.94
C GLY A 61 2.10 -0.47 6.45
N LEU A 62 1.51 -1.27 7.35
CA LEU A 62 0.86 -2.52 7.02
C LEU A 62 -0.61 -2.47 7.49
N GLY A 63 -1.53 -2.45 6.54
CA GLY A 63 -2.97 -2.53 6.77
C GLY A 63 -3.44 -3.94 7.11
N VAL A 64 -4.71 -4.05 7.50
CA VAL A 64 -5.34 -5.33 7.87
C VAL A 64 -5.96 -6.06 6.68
N PHE A 65 -6.21 -5.36 5.57
CA PHE A 65 -7.01 -5.90 4.47
C PHE A 65 -6.20 -6.15 3.19
N PRO A 66 -6.02 -7.43 2.77
CA PRO A 66 -5.04 -7.80 1.76
C PRO A 66 -5.41 -7.51 0.30
N LEU A 67 -6.57 -6.91 0.02
CA LEU A 67 -7.07 -6.71 -1.35
C LEU A 67 -6.54 -5.44 -2.06
N GLY A 68 -5.56 -4.74 -1.49
CA GLY A 68 -4.93 -3.60 -2.16
C GLY A 68 -3.88 -2.94 -1.29
N GLY A 69 -3.43 -1.75 -1.65
CA GLY A 69 -2.49 -0.95 -0.88
C GLY A 69 -2.56 0.48 -1.38
N TYR A 70 -1.64 1.31 -0.92
CA TYR A 70 -1.44 2.62 -1.55
C TYR A 70 -0.02 3.11 -1.33
N VAL A 71 0.50 3.76 -2.35
CA VAL A 71 1.66 4.65 -2.24
C VAL A 71 1.13 6.08 -2.24
N LYS A 72 1.82 6.99 -1.56
CA LYS A 72 1.54 8.43 -1.64
C LYS A 72 2.81 9.12 -2.09
N VAL A 73 2.85 9.47 -3.37
CA VAL A 73 3.97 10.21 -3.95
C VAL A 73 3.73 11.71 -3.81
N ALA A 74 4.73 12.44 -3.33
CA ALA A 74 4.63 13.88 -3.12
C ALA A 74 4.33 14.61 -4.45
N GLY A 75 3.33 15.48 -4.44
CA GLY A 75 2.94 16.27 -5.61
C GLY A 75 2.05 15.54 -6.62
N MET A 76 1.63 14.30 -6.34
CA MET A 76 0.66 13.58 -7.14
C MET A 76 -0.62 13.35 -6.33
N ILE A 77 -1.77 13.54 -6.99
CA ILE A 77 -3.05 13.05 -6.47
C ILE A 77 -3.03 11.55 -6.72
N ASP A 78 -2.84 10.80 -5.65
CA ASP A 78 -2.71 9.35 -5.69
C ASP A 78 -4.04 8.66 -5.38
N GLU A 79 -4.06 7.35 -5.56
CA GLU A 79 -5.20 6.47 -5.29
C GLU A 79 -5.54 6.38 -3.79
N SER A 80 -4.66 6.92 -2.94
CA SER A 80 -4.99 7.21 -1.55
C SER A 80 -6.20 8.16 -1.55
N MET A 81 -7.36 7.71 -1.07
CA MET A 81 -8.58 8.52 -0.86
C MET A 81 -8.36 9.60 0.23
N ASP A 82 -7.25 10.28 0.15
CA ASP A 82 -6.76 11.26 1.08
C ASP A 82 -7.46 12.58 0.76
N LYS A 83 -8.35 12.99 1.68
CA LYS A 83 -9.12 14.23 1.56
C LYS A 83 -8.35 15.44 2.07
N ASP A 84 -7.10 15.26 2.49
CA ASP A 84 -6.27 16.34 3.03
C ASP A 84 -6.11 17.50 2.03
N PHE A 85 -6.17 17.24 0.71
CA PHE A 85 -6.13 18.27 -0.33
C PHE A 85 -7.41 19.11 -0.44
N VAL A 86 -8.54 18.68 0.13
CA VAL A 86 -9.85 19.37 0.01
C VAL A 86 -10.02 20.46 1.07
N ASN A 87 -9.22 20.43 2.14
CA ASN A 87 -9.29 21.39 3.25
C ASN A 87 -8.18 22.47 3.22
N GLN A 88 -7.49 22.63 2.09
CA GLN A 88 -6.49 23.67 1.88
C GLN A 88 -7.04 24.77 0.97
#